data_AF-A0A6N3CTJ5-F1
#
_entry.id   AF-A0A6N3CTJ5-F1
#
_cell.length_a   1.000
_cell.length_b   1.000
_cell.length_c   1.000
_cell.angle_alpha   90.00
_cell.angle_beta   90.00
_cell.angle_gamma   90.00
#
_symmetry.space_group_name_H-M   'P 1'
#
loop_
_entity.id
_entity.type
_entity.pdbx_description
1 polymer ?
#
loop_
_entity_poly.entity_id
_entity_poly.type
_entity_poly.pdbx_seq_one_letter_code
_entity_poly.pdbx_strand_id
1 'polypeptide(L)' 'MIKILYEDRKIIEEMYNSQMPINRIADRINVARSTLYRELRRGGVTEPSDLYSADLAQKNTKQRKWF' A
#
# COMPACT_ATOMS: atom_id res chain seq x y z
N MET A 1 -12.47 10.43 2.02
CA MET A 1 -11.08 9.90 2.02
C MET A 1 -11.19 8.39 2.04
N ILE A 2 -10.82 7.70 0.96
CA ILE A 2 -10.85 6.22 0.94
C ILE A 2 -9.85 5.73 1.98
N LYS A 3 -10.31 4.87 2.90
CA LYS A 3 -9.50 4.33 3.99
C LYS A 3 -9.11 2.90 3.64
N ILE A 4 -7.83 2.69 3.35
CA ILE A 4 -7.26 1.35 3.20
C ILE A 4 -7.20 0.72 4.61
N LEU A 5 -7.89 -0.41 4.79
CA LEU A 5 -7.93 -1.17 6.02
C LEU A 5 -6.66 -2.03 6.17
N TYR A 6 -6.43 -2.60 7.35
CA TYR A 6 -5.24 -3.44 7.56
C TYR A 6 -5.30 -4.72 6.72
N GLU A 7 -6.48 -5.32 6.55
CA GLU A 7 -6.69 -6.48 5.69
C GLU A 7 -6.34 -6.18 4.22
N ASP A 8 -6.75 -5.02 3.71
CA ASP A 8 -6.34 -4.55 2.38
C ASP A 8 -4.81 -4.44 2.28
N ARG A 9 -4.13 -3.98 3.33
CA ARG A 9 -2.66 -3.91 3.36
C ARG A 9 -2.02 -5.29 3.27
N LYS A 10 -2.58 -6.31 3.93
CA LYS A 10 -2.07 -7.68 3.82
C LYS A 10 -2.26 -8.24 2.40
N ILE A 11 -3.38 -7.91 1.74
CA ILE A 11 -3.59 -8.26 0.32
C ILE A 11 -2.57 -7.55 -0.58
N ILE A 12 -2.32 -6.24 -0.36
CA ILE A 12 -1.29 -5.49 -1.10
C ILE A 12 0.08 -6.15 -0.90
N GLU A 13 0.45 -6.49 0.35
CA GLU A 13 1.73 -7.11 0.68
C GLU A 13 1.94 -8.44 -0.04
N GLU A 14 0.97 -9.34 0.03
CA GLU A 14 1.03 -10.63 -0.65
C GLU A 14 1.16 -10.46 -2.16
N MET A 15 0.29 -9.66 -2.78
CA MET A 15 0.26 -9.51 -4.24
C MET A 15 1.46 -8.74 -4.78
N TYR A 16 1.82 -7.62 -4.16
CA TYR A 16 2.91 -6.75 -4.60
C TYR A 16 4.25 -7.47 -4.50
N ASN A 17 4.52 -8.15 -3.38
CA ASN A 17 5.77 -8.89 -3.17
C ASN A 17 5.82 -10.16 -4.05
N SER A 18 4.67 -10.65 -4.53
CA SER A 18 4.56 -11.68 -5.57
C SER A 18 4.66 -11.11 -7.01
N GLN A 19 5.08 -9.84 -7.15
CA GLN A 19 5.25 -9.13 -8.42
C GLN A 19 3.98 -9.01 -9.27
N MET A 20 2.80 -8.99 -8.63
CA MET A 20 1.55 -8.79 -9.36
C MET A 20 1.46 -7.36 -9.93
N PRO A 21 0.87 -7.18 -11.13
CA PRO A 21 0.66 -5.86 -11.71
C PRO A 21 -0.18 -4.93 -10.82
N ILE A 22 0.26 -3.67 -10.68
CA ILE A 22 -0.37 -2.64 -9.84
C ILE A 22 -1.86 -2.44 -10.16
N ASN A 23 -2.26 -2.52 -11.43
CA ASN A 23 -3.66 -2.41 -11.83
C ASN A 23 -4.51 -3.52 -11.21
N ARG A 24 -4.04 -4.78 -11.23
CA ARG A 24 -4.76 -5.90 -10.62
C ARG A 24 -4.88 -5.76 -9.11
N ILE A 25 -3.84 -5.25 -8.45
CA ILE A 25 -3.87 -4.99 -7.01
C ILE A 25 -4.92 -3.90 -6.71
N ALA A 26 -4.89 -2.79 -7.45
CA ALA A 26 -5.81 -1.68 -7.28
C ALA A 26 -7.27 -2.10 -7.48
N ASP A 27 -7.55 -2.89 -8.52
CA ASP A 27 -8.88 -3.46 -8.80
C ASP A 27 -9.30 -4.42 -7.67
N ARG A 28 -8.37 -5.25 -7.17
CA ARG A 28 -8.64 -6.24 -6.12
C ARG A 28 -9.11 -5.60 -4.81
N ILE A 29 -8.53 -4.48 -4.42
CA ILE A 29 -8.91 -3.74 -3.20
C ILE A 29 -9.85 -2.57 -3.48
N ASN A 30 -10.35 -2.45 -4.71
CA ASN A 30 -11.29 -1.41 -5.15
C ASN A 30 -10.83 0.03 -4.84
N VAL A 31 -9.58 0.37 -5.21
CA VAL A 31 -9.03 1.73 -5.07
C VAL A 31 -8.44 2.24 -6.39
N ALA A 32 -8.39 3.56 -6.54
CA ALA A 32 -7.64 4.17 -7.63
C ALA A 32 -6.14 3.86 -7.53
N ARG A 33 -5.45 3.68 -8.66
CA ARG A 33 -4.00 3.45 -8.73
C ARG A 33 -3.18 4.52 -7.99
N SER A 34 -3.61 5.78 -8.06
CA SER A 34 -2.96 6.88 -7.34
C SER A 34 -3.01 6.72 -5.82
N THR A 35 -4.11 6.17 -5.29
CA THR A 35 -4.26 5.81 -3.88
C THR A 35 -3.32 4.67 -3.52
N LEU A 36 -3.24 3.63 -4.36
CA LEU A 36 -2.33 2.50 -4.15
C LEU A 36 -0.86 2.95 -4.14
N TYR A 37 -0.40 3.77 -5.10
CA TYR A 37 0.98 4.29 -5.08
C TYR A 37 1.31 5.12 -3.82
N ARG A 38 0.34 5.86 -3.27
CA ARG A 38 0.53 6.55 -1.99
C ARG A 38 0.65 5.58 -0.83
N GLU A 39 -0.11 4.49 -0.85
CA GLU A 39 -0.03 3.44 0.16
C GLU A 39 1.30 2.69 0.07
N LEU A 40 1.75 2.34 -1.14
CA LEU A 40 3.04 1.68 -1.35
C LEU A 40 4.19 2.46 -0.72
N ARG A 41 4.20 3.80 -0.91
CA ARG A 41 5.17 4.69 -0.25
C ARG A 41 5.07 4.67 1.28
N ARG A 42 3.87 4.55 1.85
CA ARG A 42 3.71 4.37 3.31
C ARG A 42 4.27 3.05 3.78
N GLY A 43 4.16 2.01 2.97
CA GLY A 43 4.70 0.67 3.21
C GLY A 43 6.18 0.50 2.89
N GLY A 44 6.90 1.59 2.59
CA GLY A 44 8.35 1.59 2.38
C GLY A 44 8.82 1.42 0.93
N VAL A 45 7.90 1.36 -0.04
CA VAL A 45 8.27 1.25 -1.45
C VAL A 45 8.69 2.61 -2.00
N THR A 46 9.97 2.74 -2.33
CA THR A 46 10.55 3.91 -3.00
C THR A 46 10.96 3.60 -4.43
N GLU A 47 11.42 2.37 -4.68
CA GLU A 47 11.82 1.84 -5.97
C GLU A 47 11.01 0.56 -6.32
N PRO A 48 10.90 0.18 -7.61
CA PRO A 48 10.14 -1.02 -8.01
C PRO A 48 10.67 -2.34 -7.45
N SER A 49 11.96 -2.40 -7.07
CA SER A 49 12.59 -3.56 -6.45
C SER A 49 12.30 -3.71 -4.95
N ASP A 50 11.80 -2.65 -4.31
CA ASP A 50 11.51 -2.67 -2.88
C ASP A 50 10.32 -3.59 -2.59
N LEU A 51 10.32 -4.18 -1.40
CA LEU A 51 9.17 -4.91 -0.89
C LEU A 51 8.23 -3.97 -0.15
N TYR A 52 6.94 -4.23 -0.25
CA TYR A 52 5.92 -3.55 0.54
C TYR A 52 5.75 -4.23 1.90
N SER A 53 5.62 -3.43 2.97
CA SER A 53 5.24 -3.90 4.30
C SER A 53 3.91 -3.31 4.79
N ALA A 54 2.95 -4.19 5.08
CA ALA A 54 1.65 -3.82 5.63
C ALA A 54 1.75 -3.14 7.01
N ASP A 55 2.64 -3.64 7.85
CA ASP A 55 2.86 -3.11 9.20
C ASP A 55 3.50 -1.72 9.17
N LEU A 56 4.46 -1.50 8.26
CA LEU A 56 5.07 -0.19 8.08
C LEU A 56 4.03 0.83 7.60
N ALA A 57 3.20 0.46 6.63
CA ALA A 57 2.11 1.32 6.15
C ALA A 57 1.09 1.65 7.26
N GLN A 58 0.73 0.64 8.07
CA GLN A 58 -0.21 0.80 9.18
C GLN A 58 0.35 1.73 10.26
N LYS A 59 1.64 1.62 10.59
CA LYS A 59 2.34 2.51 11.54
C LYS A 59 2.42 3.93 11.01
N ASN A 60 2.77 4.10 9.74
CA ASN A 60 2.93 5.42 9.11
C ASN A 60 1.61 6.15 8.92
N THR A 61 0.48 5.43 8.82
CA THR A 61 -0.86 6.04 8.78
C THR A 61 -1.22 6.76 10.09
N LYS A 62 -0.71 6.27 11.23
CA LYS A 62 -0.93 6.89 12.56
C LYS A 62 -0.02 8.10 12.81
N GLN A 63 1.07 8.24 12.07
CA GLN A 63 2.06 9.33 12.21
C GLN A 63 1.76 10.57 11.35
N ARG A 64 0.50 11.04 11.26
CA ARG A 64 0.27 12.40 10.74
C ARG A 64 0.81 13.41 11.77
N LYS A 65 2.11 13.65 11.75
CA LYS A 65 2.73 14.82 12.39
C LYS A 65 2.22 16.04 11.63
N TRP A 66 1.36 16.80 12.28
CA TRP A 66 1.16 18.19 11.94
C TRP A 66 2.47 18.89 12.29
N PHE A 67 3.26 19.24 11.27
CA PHE A 67 4.33 20.21 11.41
C PHE A 67 3.74 21.59 11.09
#